data_AF-A0A947RE71-F1
#
_entry.id   AF-A0A947RE71-F1
#
_cell.length_a   1.000
_cell.length_b   1.000
_cell.length_c   1.000
_cell.angle_alpha   90.00
_cell.angle_beta   90.00
_cell.angle_gamma   90.00
#
_symmetry.space_group_name_H-M   'P 1'
#
loop_
_entity.id
_entity.type
_entity.pdbx_description
1 polymer ?
#
loop_
_entity_poly.entity_id
_entity_poly.type
_entity_poly.pdbx_seq_one_letter_code
_entity_poly.pdbx_strand_id
1 'polypeptide(L)'
;MIDSIYPWLEKGFWILEVIVAFGLLVGIHEFGHFISAKLTGMKVEEFAIGFGKMLFGFKHGETQYSIRIVPLGGYCKIFGMEDDGAADPDSVESEVPEEGLERGFNRKPLWARLIVIVAGSFMNVVMAIALIGFMGFSFGYNYSLIEEVEKGSPADIAGIKAGDKIRNFGYSSSRGEIIERVANSNMADGLVFRINRNDESHAVKVYPELTTDENDQPVKRIGIRFSTGNNNATVIDRVMYDSPFQKAGLLRGDEISSVNRKPVNSTPSVYDALLET
;
A
#
# COMPACT_ATOMS: atom_id res chain seq x y z
N MET A 1 28.23 15.94 -11.24
CA MET A 1 28.58 14.49 -11.32
C MET A 1 27.70 13.66 -10.39
N ILE A 2 27.41 14.13 -9.17
CA ILE A 2 26.45 13.47 -8.26
C ILE A 2 25.00 13.65 -8.77
N ASP A 3 24.66 14.83 -9.29
CA ASP A 3 23.30 15.13 -9.79
C ASP A 3 22.91 14.33 -11.06
N SER A 4 23.90 13.86 -11.83
CA SER A 4 23.65 13.02 -13.01
C SER A 4 23.48 11.53 -12.66
N ILE A 5 23.85 11.11 -11.45
CA ILE A 5 23.79 9.72 -10.97
C ILE A 5 22.54 9.49 -10.12
N TYR A 6 22.10 10.49 -9.38
CA TYR A 6 20.92 10.43 -8.51
C TYR A 6 19.64 9.90 -9.18
N PRO A 7 19.29 10.32 -10.42
CA PRO A 7 18.10 9.79 -11.11
C PRO A 7 18.21 8.31 -11.47
N TRP A 8 19.42 7.78 -11.66
CA TRP A 8 19.65 6.36 -11.94
C TRP A 8 19.60 5.52 -10.66
N LEU A 9 20.05 6.08 -9.53
CA LEU A 9 19.94 5.43 -8.22
C LEU A 9 18.49 5.34 -7.76
N GLU A 10 17.70 6.41 -7.90
CA GLU A 10 16.26 6.34 -7.61
C GLU A 10 15.56 5.32 -8.51
N LYS A 11 15.82 5.31 -9.82
CA LYS A 11 15.28 4.30 -10.74
C LYS A 11 15.69 2.88 -10.37
N GLY A 12 16.95 2.67 -9.98
CA GLY A 12 17.44 1.37 -9.52
C GLY A 12 16.73 0.89 -8.26
N PHE A 13 16.43 1.80 -7.34
CA PHE A 13 15.65 1.51 -6.13
C PHE A 13 14.21 1.06 -6.47
N TRP A 14 13.51 1.77 -7.36
CA TRP A 14 12.17 1.36 -7.82
C TRP A 14 12.18 -0.03 -8.47
N ILE A 15 13.18 -0.30 -9.31
CA ILE A 15 13.30 -1.61 -9.97
C ILE A 15 13.50 -2.71 -8.92
N LEU A 16 14.33 -2.46 -7.92
CA LEU A 16 14.55 -3.40 -6.82
C LEU A 16 13.27 -3.65 -6.02
N GLU A 17 12.52 -2.60 -5.67
CA GLU A 17 11.24 -2.72 -4.95
C GLU A 17 10.24 -3.57 -5.74
N VAL A 18 10.11 -3.34 -7.05
CA VAL A 18 9.23 -4.12 -7.92
C VAL A 18 9.66 -5.58 -7.97
N ILE A 19 10.96 -5.87 -8.10
CA ILE A 19 11.48 -7.24 -8.10
C ILE A 19 11.15 -7.93 -6.77
N VAL A 20 11.36 -7.26 -5.65
CA VAL A 20 11.08 -7.81 -4.31
C VAL A 20 9.57 -8.03 -4.12
N ALA A 21 8.73 -7.06 -4.47
CA ALA A 21 7.28 -7.16 -4.32
C ALA A 21 6.71 -8.28 -5.21
N PHE A 22 7.13 -8.35 -6.47
CA PHE A 22 6.68 -9.38 -7.40
C PHE A 22 7.20 -10.76 -7.01
N GLY A 23 8.47 -10.86 -6.59
CA GLY A 23 9.06 -12.10 -6.09
C GLY A 23 8.36 -12.63 -4.84
N LEU A 24 7.98 -11.75 -3.91
CA LEU A 24 7.19 -12.12 -2.73
C LEU A 24 5.79 -12.60 -3.12
N LEU A 25 5.11 -11.88 -4.02
CA LEU A 25 3.76 -12.24 -4.48
C LEU A 25 3.75 -13.62 -5.15
N VAL A 26 4.66 -13.86 -6.10
CA VAL A 26 4.73 -15.17 -6.76
C VAL A 26 5.23 -16.25 -5.81
N GLY A 27 6.24 -15.97 -4.97
CA GLY A 27 6.75 -16.96 -4.01
C GLY A 27 5.67 -17.49 -3.06
N ILE A 28 4.76 -16.62 -2.61
CA ILE A 28 3.64 -17.00 -1.75
C ILE A 28 2.54 -17.73 -2.52
N HIS A 29 2.31 -17.33 -3.77
CA HIS A 29 1.42 -18.04 -4.69
C HIS A 29 1.88 -19.49 -4.88
N GLU A 30 3.14 -19.70 -5.25
CA GLU A 30 3.71 -21.03 -5.40
C GLU A 30 3.69 -21.81 -4.09
N PHE A 31 3.94 -21.13 -2.96
CA PHE A 31 3.87 -21.76 -1.64
C PHE A 31 2.46 -22.30 -1.33
N GLY A 32 1.40 -21.63 -1.82
CA GLY A 32 0.03 -22.12 -1.73
C GLY A 32 -0.20 -23.44 -2.46
N HIS A 33 0.27 -23.56 -3.69
CA HIS A 33 0.25 -24.82 -4.43
C HIS A 33 1.07 -25.90 -3.72
N PHE A 34 2.26 -25.55 -3.27
CA PHE A 34 3.16 -26.45 -2.57
C PHE A 34 2.54 -27.03 -1.29
N ILE A 35 2.07 -26.18 -0.38
CA ILE A 35 1.56 -26.63 0.92
C ILE A 35 0.29 -27.48 0.75
N SER A 36 -0.61 -27.08 -0.14
CA SER A 36 -1.85 -27.81 -0.42
C SER A 36 -1.57 -29.18 -1.08
N ALA A 37 -0.59 -29.26 -1.98
CA ALA A 37 -0.16 -30.52 -2.58
C ALA A 37 0.40 -31.48 -1.51
N LYS A 38 1.28 -31.01 -0.64
CA LYS A 38 1.83 -31.83 0.45
C LYS A 38 0.74 -32.27 1.44
N LEU A 39 -0.20 -31.39 1.80
CA LEU A 39 -1.30 -31.71 2.72
C LEU A 39 -2.30 -32.72 2.14
N THR A 40 -2.50 -32.73 0.82
CA THR A 40 -3.36 -33.70 0.13
C THR A 40 -2.63 -35.00 -0.23
N GLY A 41 -1.37 -35.15 0.23
CA GLY A 41 -0.54 -36.33 0.02
C GLY A 41 -0.05 -36.49 -1.42
N MET A 42 0.00 -35.40 -2.19
CA MET A 42 0.63 -35.38 -3.51
C MET A 42 2.16 -35.33 -3.36
N LYS A 43 2.87 -35.85 -4.36
CA LYS A 43 4.32 -35.74 -4.46
C LYS A 43 4.68 -34.42 -5.15
N VAL A 44 5.48 -33.60 -4.49
CA VAL A 44 6.09 -32.40 -5.09
C VAL A 44 7.55 -32.70 -5.36
N GLU A 45 7.95 -32.60 -6.62
CA GLU A 45 9.30 -32.90 -7.08
C GLU A 45 10.23 -31.71 -6.87
N GLU A 46 9.76 -30.50 -7.21
CA GLU A 46 10.54 -29.28 -7.05
C GLU A 46 9.65 -28.11 -6.61
N PHE A 47 10.18 -27.29 -5.71
CA PHE A 47 9.66 -25.98 -5.36
C PHE A 47 10.76 -24.94 -5.63
N ALA A 48 10.54 -24.10 -6.64
CA ALA A 48 11.53 -23.15 -7.12
C ALA A 48 11.04 -21.71 -6.94
N ILE A 49 11.93 -20.85 -6.42
CA ILE A 49 11.76 -19.39 -6.46
C ILE A 49 12.66 -18.86 -7.58
N GLY A 50 12.04 -18.23 -8.56
CA GLY A 50 12.65 -17.73 -9.77
C GLY A 50 12.67 -18.72 -10.94
N PHE A 51 13.24 -18.28 -12.07
CA PHE A 51 13.38 -19.04 -13.31
C PHE A 51 14.83 -19.16 -13.78
N GLY A 52 15.05 -20.04 -14.75
CA GLY A 52 16.33 -20.27 -15.39
C GLY A 52 17.26 -21.12 -14.53
N LYS A 53 18.57 -20.93 -14.68
CA LYS A 53 19.58 -21.75 -14.01
C LYS A 53 19.47 -21.65 -12.49
N MET A 54 19.55 -22.80 -11.82
CA MET A 54 19.63 -22.88 -10.35
C MET A 54 20.91 -22.20 -9.84
N LEU A 55 20.75 -21.25 -8.92
CA LEU A 55 21.86 -20.61 -8.20
C LEU A 55 22.24 -21.43 -6.97
N PHE A 56 21.23 -21.79 -6.17
CA PHE A 56 21.40 -22.59 -4.97
C PHE A 56 20.15 -23.45 -4.78
N GLY A 57 20.33 -24.64 -4.23
CA GLY A 57 19.22 -25.52 -3.90
C GLY A 57 19.64 -26.65 -2.99
N PHE A 58 18.67 -27.22 -2.29
CA PHE A 58 18.86 -28.38 -1.43
C PHE A 58 17.66 -29.31 -1.56
N LYS A 59 17.90 -30.60 -1.37
CA LYS A 59 16.83 -31.60 -1.34
C LYS A 59 16.46 -31.88 0.11
N HIS A 60 15.17 -31.77 0.42
CA HIS A 60 14.65 -32.19 1.73
C HIS A 60 13.50 -33.18 1.54
N GLY A 61 13.73 -34.41 2.00
CA GLY A 61 12.87 -35.55 1.67
C GLY A 61 12.87 -35.84 0.18
N GLU A 62 11.69 -35.84 -0.43
CA GLU A 62 11.50 -36.07 -1.86
C GLU A 62 11.50 -34.79 -2.70
N THR A 63 11.43 -33.61 -2.07
CA THR A 63 11.25 -32.33 -2.74
C THR A 63 12.59 -31.59 -2.87
N GLN A 64 12.90 -31.14 -4.09
CA GLN A 64 13.99 -30.24 -4.38
C GLN A 64 13.54 -28.79 -4.11
N TYR A 65 14.28 -28.04 -3.29
CA TYR A 65 14.06 -26.62 -3.07
C TYR A 65 15.15 -25.86 -3.82
N SER A 66 14.78 -24.88 -4.64
CA SER A 66 15.74 -24.16 -5.46
C SER A 66 15.47 -22.65 -5.53
N ILE A 67 16.54 -21.88 -5.60
CA ILE A 67 16.55 -20.45 -5.92
C ILE A 67 17.27 -20.31 -7.25
N ARG A 68 16.62 -19.68 -8.23
CA ARG A 68 17.09 -19.56 -9.62
C ARG A 68 17.49 -18.12 -9.96
N ILE A 69 18.23 -17.95 -11.04
CA ILE A 69 18.90 -16.69 -11.39
C ILE A 69 17.95 -15.54 -11.70
N VAL A 70 16.76 -15.81 -12.25
CA VAL A 70 15.76 -14.79 -12.56
C VAL A 70 14.74 -14.74 -11.42
N PRO A 71 14.72 -13.70 -10.56
CA PRO A 71 13.83 -13.64 -9.39
C PRO A 71 12.37 -13.29 -9.72
N LEU A 72 12.02 -13.15 -11.01
CA LEU A 72 10.70 -12.72 -11.49
C LEU A 72 9.71 -13.88 -11.61
N GLY A 73 9.58 -14.71 -10.57
CA GLY A 73 8.55 -15.74 -10.51
C GLY A 73 8.98 -16.96 -9.70
N GLY A 74 8.52 -18.13 -10.10
CA GLY A 74 8.76 -19.41 -9.45
C GLY A 74 7.85 -20.49 -10.02
N TYR A 75 8.01 -21.72 -9.57
CA TYR A 75 7.09 -22.81 -9.91
C TYR A 75 7.11 -23.91 -8.85
N CYS A 76 5.97 -24.59 -8.71
CA CYS A 76 5.82 -25.79 -7.91
C CYS A 76 5.55 -27.01 -8.81
N LYS A 77 6.56 -27.85 -9.05
CA LYS A 77 6.46 -29.05 -9.89
C LYS A 77 5.80 -30.19 -9.11
N ILE A 78 4.51 -30.40 -9.36
CA ILE A 78 3.72 -31.47 -8.75
C ILE A 78 3.69 -32.67 -9.68
N PHE A 79 4.03 -33.85 -9.15
CA PHE A 79 4.09 -35.08 -9.93
C PHE A 79 2.74 -35.42 -10.56
N GLY A 80 2.74 -35.78 -11.85
CA GLY A 80 1.53 -36.13 -12.59
C GLY A 80 0.59 -34.96 -12.87
N MET A 81 1.07 -33.72 -12.74
CA MET A 81 0.49 -32.52 -13.35
C MET A 81 1.36 -32.23 -14.58
N GLU A 82 1.02 -32.85 -15.72
CA GLU A 82 1.74 -32.64 -16.99
C GLU A 82 1.60 -31.18 -17.45
N ASP A 83 2.64 -30.70 -18.11
CA ASP A 83 3.11 -29.32 -18.11
C ASP A 83 2.43 -28.45 -19.16
N ASP A 84 1.51 -27.56 -18.74
CA ASP A 84 0.93 -26.53 -19.61
C ASP A 84 1.65 -25.16 -19.50
N GLY A 85 2.82 -25.05 -18.85
CA GLY A 85 3.51 -23.74 -18.87
C GLY A 85 4.80 -23.52 -18.09
N ALA A 86 5.33 -24.49 -17.34
CA ALA A 86 6.60 -24.32 -16.62
C ALA A 86 7.76 -24.81 -17.50
N ALA A 87 8.09 -24.04 -18.55
CA ALA A 87 9.24 -24.33 -19.40
C ALA A 87 10.53 -24.39 -18.58
N ASP A 88 10.93 -25.60 -18.18
CA ASP A 88 12.26 -25.93 -17.71
C ASP A 88 13.09 -26.35 -18.93
N PRO A 89 13.94 -25.45 -19.49
CA PRO A 89 14.79 -25.77 -20.63
C PRO A 89 15.86 -26.84 -20.30
N ASP A 90 16.06 -27.17 -19.03
CA ASP A 90 16.97 -28.21 -18.56
C ASP A 90 16.23 -29.47 -18.05
N SER A 91 14.91 -29.57 -18.26
CA SER A 91 14.14 -30.73 -17.80
C SER A 91 14.54 -31.98 -18.59
N VAL A 92 15.33 -32.82 -17.95
CA VAL A 92 15.51 -34.20 -18.37
C VAL A 92 14.15 -34.87 -18.25
N GLU A 93 13.58 -35.29 -19.38
CA GLU A 93 12.39 -36.12 -19.49
C GLU A 93 12.55 -37.27 -18.49
N SER A 94 11.93 -37.11 -17.32
CA SER A 94 12.17 -38.00 -16.20
C SER A 94 11.28 -39.20 -16.46
N GLU A 95 11.87 -40.33 -16.85
CA GLU A 95 11.15 -41.61 -16.90
C GLU A 95 10.33 -41.74 -15.61
N VAL A 96 9.00 -41.74 -15.75
CA VAL A 96 8.05 -41.75 -14.64
C VAL A 96 8.33 -43.01 -13.81
N PRO A 97 8.94 -42.92 -12.62
CA PRO A 97 9.15 -44.10 -11.80
C PRO A 97 7.76 -44.61 -11.39
N GLU A 98 7.50 -45.91 -11.52
CA GLU A 98 6.22 -46.51 -11.10
C GLU A 98 5.89 -46.23 -9.62
N GLU A 99 6.92 -45.94 -8.82
CA GLU A 99 6.81 -45.53 -7.42
C GLU A 99 6.23 -44.11 -7.27
N GLY A 100 5.01 -44.05 -6.72
CA GLY A 100 4.35 -42.80 -6.34
C GLY A 100 3.28 -42.32 -7.32
N LEU A 101 2.90 -43.14 -8.32
CA LEU A 101 1.75 -42.88 -9.21
C LEU A 101 0.48 -42.52 -8.44
N GLU A 102 0.17 -43.21 -7.34
CA GLU A 102 -0.99 -42.92 -6.46
C GLU A 102 -0.93 -41.52 -5.82
N ARG A 103 0.27 -40.95 -5.70
CA ARG A 103 0.52 -39.61 -5.17
C ARG A 103 0.64 -38.56 -6.28
N GLY A 104 0.39 -38.93 -7.53
CA GLY A 104 0.29 -37.99 -8.63
C GLY A 104 -0.99 -37.17 -8.57
N PHE A 105 -0.92 -35.92 -9.02
CA PHE A 105 -2.05 -34.99 -9.08
C PHE A 105 -3.27 -35.64 -9.75
N ASN A 106 -3.08 -36.22 -10.94
CA ASN A 106 -4.12 -36.88 -11.73
C ASN A 106 -4.75 -38.12 -11.07
N ARG A 107 -4.13 -38.70 -10.04
CA ARG A 107 -4.69 -39.85 -9.30
C ARG A 107 -5.47 -39.44 -8.05
N LYS A 108 -5.42 -38.16 -7.65
CA LYS A 108 -6.19 -37.66 -6.51
C LYS A 108 -7.65 -37.35 -6.87
N PRO A 109 -8.57 -37.45 -5.88
CA PRO A 109 -9.96 -37.06 -6.10
C PRO A 109 -10.08 -35.60 -6.54
N LEU A 110 -11.15 -35.27 -7.26
CA LEU A 110 -11.37 -33.94 -7.85
C LEU A 110 -11.23 -32.80 -6.83
N TRP A 111 -11.79 -32.98 -5.62
CA TRP A 111 -11.74 -31.95 -4.58
C TRP A 111 -10.30 -31.58 -4.19
N ALA A 112 -9.39 -32.56 -4.11
CA ALA A 112 -8.01 -32.33 -3.72
C ALA A 112 -7.25 -31.56 -4.81
N ARG A 113 -7.49 -31.94 -6.08
CA ARG A 113 -6.96 -31.23 -7.25
C ARG A 113 -7.45 -29.78 -7.31
N LEU A 114 -8.74 -29.55 -7.06
CA LEU A 114 -9.33 -28.21 -7.04
C LEU A 114 -8.73 -27.34 -5.94
N ILE A 115 -8.54 -27.88 -4.73
CA ILE A 115 -7.88 -27.15 -3.64
C ILE A 115 -6.48 -26.72 -4.08
N VAL A 116 -5.69 -27.63 -4.66
CA VAL A 116 -4.33 -27.31 -5.10
C VAL A 116 -4.34 -26.19 -6.15
N ILE A 117 -5.20 -26.26 -7.17
CA ILE A 117 -5.29 -25.22 -8.22
C ILE A 117 -5.68 -23.85 -7.63
N VAL A 118 -6.58 -23.81 -6.65
CA VAL A 118 -7.06 -22.53 -6.09
C VAL A 118 -6.12 -21.98 -5.00
N ALA A 119 -5.34 -22.85 -4.35
CA ALA A 119 -4.54 -22.50 -3.18
C ALA A 119 -3.53 -21.38 -3.45
N GLY A 120 -2.93 -21.31 -4.64
CA GLY A 120 -1.97 -20.25 -4.96
C GLY A 120 -2.59 -18.86 -4.88
N SER A 121 -3.70 -18.63 -5.59
CA SER A 121 -4.43 -17.36 -5.55
C SER A 121 -5.00 -17.05 -4.16
N PHE A 122 -5.49 -18.08 -3.47
CA PHE A 122 -5.98 -17.92 -2.09
C PHE A 122 -4.88 -17.40 -1.15
N MET A 123 -3.64 -17.92 -1.26
CA MET A 123 -2.53 -17.45 -0.44
C MET A 123 -2.14 -15.99 -0.70
N ASN A 124 -2.35 -15.47 -1.92
CA ASN A 124 -2.16 -14.04 -2.18
C ASN A 124 -3.19 -13.17 -1.44
N VAL A 125 -4.45 -13.63 -1.35
CA VAL A 125 -5.48 -12.94 -0.57
C VAL A 125 -5.13 -12.96 0.92
N VAL A 126 -4.69 -14.11 1.43
CA VAL A 126 -4.23 -14.24 2.82
C VAL A 126 -3.05 -13.31 3.08
N MET A 127 -2.08 -13.24 2.17
CA MET A 127 -0.94 -12.32 2.27
C MET A 127 -1.38 -10.86 2.27
N ALA A 128 -2.32 -10.47 1.41
CA ALA A 128 -2.85 -9.11 1.40
C ALA A 128 -3.50 -8.74 2.74
N ILE A 129 -4.33 -9.62 3.30
CA ILE A 129 -4.94 -9.42 4.62
C ILE A 129 -3.87 -9.33 5.70
N ALA A 130 -2.85 -10.19 5.67
CA ALA A 130 -1.76 -10.18 6.63
C ALA A 130 -0.92 -8.90 6.53
N LEU A 131 -0.63 -8.41 5.32
CA LEU A 131 0.10 -7.16 5.09
C LEU A 131 -0.70 -5.96 5.58
N ILE A 132 -1.99 -5.89 5.27
CA ILE A 132 -2.88 -4.85 5.79
C ILE A 132 -2.91 -4.95 7.32
N GLY A 133 -3.14 -6.12 7.90
CA GLY A 133 -3.13 -6.28 9.36
C GLY A 133 -1.80 -5.84 10.00
N PHE A 134 -0.67 -6.26 9.43
CA PHE A 134 0.67 -5.93 9.89
C PHE A 134 0.98 -4.44 9.81
N MET A 135 0.61 -3.80 8.69
CA MET A 135 0.76 -2.35 8.56
C MET A 135 -0.07 -1.64 9.64
N GLY A 136 -1.21 -2.19 10.04
CA GLY A 136 -2.18 -1.48 10.90
C GLY A 136 -1.74 -1.54 12.34
N PHE A 137 -1.11 -2.66 12.68
CA PHE A 137 -0.38 -2.84 13.91
C PHE A 137 0.89 -1.97 13.97
N SER A 138 1.70 -1.96 12.90
CA SER A 138 3.03 -1.32 12.90
C SER A 138 2.99 0.21 12.81
N PHE A 139 2.07 0.78 12.04
CA PHE A 139 2.01 2.24 11.81
C PHE A 139 1.16 3.00 12.85
N GLY A 140 0.52 2.31 13.80
CA GLY A 140 -0.23 2.92 14.89
C GLY A 140 -1.37 3.83 14.41
N TYR A 141 -1.77 4.79 15.25
CA TYR A 141 -2.75 5.80 14.86
C TYR A 141 -2.06 7.04 14.31
N ASN A 142 -2.51 7.49 13.13
CA ASN A 142 -2.16 8.83 12.67
C ASN A 142 -2.86 9.86 13.58
N TYR A 143 -2.22 11.00 13.80
CA TYR A 143 -2.80 12.11 14.57
C TYR A 143 -2.75 13.39 13.73
N SER A 144 -3.83 14.16 13.75
CA SER A 144 -3.85 15.53 13.22
C SER A 144 -3.74 16.53 14.36
N LEU A 145 -2.63 17.28 14.38
CA LEU A 145 -2.37 18.31 15.38
C LEU A 145 -3.25 19.54 15.11
N ILE A 146 -3.95 20.00 16.14
CA ILE A 146 -4.73 21.23 16.11
C ILE A 146 -3.79 22.41 16.41
N GLU A 147 -3.70 23.37 15.50
CA GLU A 147 -2.89 24.58 15.67
C GLU A 147 -3.69 25.69 16.32
N GLU A 148 -4.93 25.90 15.86
CA GLU A 148 -5.78 26.97 16.36
C GLU A 148 -7.22 26.48 16.47
N VAL A 149 -7.92 27.01 17.47
CA VAL A 149 -9.36 26.83 17.67
C VAL A 149 -9.98 28.22 17.72
N GLU A 150 -10.95 28.47 16.85
CA GLU A 150 -11.63 29.77 16.78
C GLU A 150 -12.47 30.01 18.05
N LYS A 151 -12.34 31.18 18.67
CA LYS A 151 -13.10 31.51 19.89
C LYS A 151 -14.60 31.53 19.63
N GLY A 152 -15.37 30.89 20.51
CA GLY A 152 -16.82 30.78 20.39
C GLY A 152 -17.29 29.77 19.34
N SER A 153 -16.36 29.08 18.66
CA SER A 153 -16.71 28.01 17.73
C SER A 153 -17.22 26.76 18.45
N PRO A 154 -17.89 25.82 17.74
CA PRO A 154 -18.30 24.57 18.34
C PRO A 154 -17.17 23.76 18.99
N ALA A 155 -15.97 23.78 18.42
CA ALA A 155 -14.81 23.09 19.00
C ALA A 155 -14.34 23.75 20.31
N ASP A 156 -14.36 25.09 20.39
CA ASP A 156 -14.04 25.85 21.61
C ASP A 156 -15.06 25.55 22.71
N ILE A 157 -16.36 25.59 22.38
CA ILE A 157 -17.44 25.26 23.31
C ILE A 157 -17.34 23.81 23.81
N ALA A 158 -16.94 22.89 22.93
CA ALA A 158 -16.72 21.49 23.28
C ALA A 158 -15.42 21.25 24.08
N GLY A 159 -14.60 22.29 24.29
CA GLY A 159 -13.38 22.22 25.09
C GLY A 159 -12.17 21.66 24.37
N ILE A 160 -12.18 21.63 23.04
CA ILE A 160 -11.00 21.34 22.21
C ILE A 160 -10.05 22.54 22.28
N LYS A 161 -8.76 22.28 22.36
CA LYS A 161 -7.72 23.30 22.51
C LYS A 161 -6.63 23.16 21.44
N ALA A 162 -5.96 24.26 21.16
CA ALA A 162 -4.70 24.24 20.41
C ALA A 162 -3.71 23.29 21.09
N GLY A 163 -2.98 22.51 20.30
CA GLY A 163 -2.08 21.46 20.76
C GLY A 163 -2.70 20.06 20.92
N ASP A 164 -4.05 19.95 20.88
CA ASP A 164 -4.71 18.65 20.88
C ASP A 164 -4.41 17.87 19.60
N LYS A 165 -4.26 16.55 19.74
CA LYS A 165 -4.03 15.63 18.63
C LYS A 165 -5.31 14.83 18.36
N ILE A 166 -6.03 15.13 17.28
CA ILE A 166 -7.19 14.32 16.90
C ILE A 166 -6.69 13.00 16.34
N ARG A 167 -7.18 11.89 16.89
CA ARG A 167 -6.88 10.55 16.38
C ARG A 167 -7.60 10.33 15.05
N ASN A 168 -6.82 10.00 14.03
CA ASN A 168 -7.30 9.67 12.70
C ASN A 168 -7.85 8.24 12.65
N PHE A 169 -8.76 8.00 11.72
CA PHE A 169 -9.44 6.73 11.56
C PHE A 169 -8.87 6.02 10.33
N GLY A 170 -7.93 5.09 10.56
CA GLY A 170 -7.29 4.32 9.49
C GLY A 170 -5.96 4.92 9.00
N TYR A 171 -5.53 4.47 7.82
CA TYR A 171 -4.18 4.72 7.30
C TYR A 171 -3.98 6.05 6.62
N SER A 172 -5.06 6.68 6.16
CA SER A 172 -5.01 7.86 5.31
C SER A 172 -6.07 8.90 5.70
N SER A 173 -6.32 9.11 6.99
CA SER A 173 -7.08 10.31 7.36
C SER A 173 -6.16 11.51 7.27
N SER A 174 -6.23 12.15 6.11
CA SER A 174 -5.80 13.53 5.94
C SER A 174 -6.75 14.45 6.72
N ARG A 175 -6.36 15.71 6.92
CA ARG A 175 -7.24 16.78 7.42
C ARG A 175 -8.58 16.81 6.67
N GLY A 176 -8.56 16.44 5.38
CA GLY A 176 -9.75 16.34 4.52
C GLY A 176 -10.80 15.37 5.04
N GLU A 177 -10.43 14.23 5.63
CA GLU A 177 -11.42 13.27 6.15
C GLU A 177 -12.15 13.84 7.38
N ILE A 178 -11.45 14.57 8.25
CA ILE A 178 -12.09 15.24 9.40
C ILE A 178 -13.07 16.30 8.90
N ILE A 179 -12.67 17.09 7.90
CA ILE A 179 -13.53 18.10 7.26
C ILE A 179 -14.75 17.45 6.61
N GLU A 180 -14.56 16.35 5.87
CA GLU A 180 -15.64 15.61 5.21
C GLU A 180 -16.63 15.02 6.22
N ARG A 181 -16.13 14.43 7.32
CA ARG A 181 -16.98 13.93 8.39
C ARG A 181 -17.79 15.03 9.04
N VAL A 182 -17.21 16.22 9.23
CA VAL A 182 -17.94 17.40 9.70
C VAL A 182 -19.01 17.81 8.69
N ALA A 183 -18.68 17.91 7.42
CA ALA A 183 -19.61 18.26 6.35
C ALA A 183 -20.82 17.29 6.27
N ASN A 184 -20.56 15.99 6.37
CA ASN A 184 -21.56 14.93 6.25
C ASN A 184 -22.29 14.60 7.56
N SER A 185 -21.90 15.18 8.69
CA SER A 185 -22.50 14.87 9.99
C SER A 185 -23.89 15.46 10.20
N ASN A 186 -24.68 14.82 11.07
CA ASN A 186 -25.92 15.39 11.57
C ASN A 186 -25.63 16.41 12.67
N MET A 187 -26.17 17.62 12.52
CA MET A 187 -25.99 18.71 13.48
C MET A 187 -26.60 18.38 14.85
N ALA A 188 -27.71 17.63 14.88
CA ALA A 188 -28.39 17.28 16.13
C ALA A 188 -27.67 16.19 16.93
N ASP A 189 -27.05 15.24 16.23
CA ASP A 189 -26.42 14.08 16.88
C ASP A 189 -25.01 14.39 17.36
N GLY A 190 -24.33 15.37 16.75
CA GLY A 190 -22.96 15.75 17.05
C GLY A 190 -21.94 14.66 16.66
N LEU A 191 -20.66 15.04 16.65
CA LEU A 191 -19.54 14.18 16.31
C LEU A 191 -18.67 13.93 17.55
N VAL A 192 -18.37 12.66 17.81
CA VAL A 192 -17.41 12.29 18.86
C VAL A 192 -16.02 12.21 18.27
N PHE A 193 -15.14 13.11 18.70
CA PHE A 193 -13.71 13.08 18.41
C PHE A 193 -12.96 12.45 19.57
N ARG A 194 -11.97 11.59 19.25
CA ARG A 194 -10.99 11.14 20.23
C ARG A 194 -9.75 12.00 20.07
N ILE A 195 -9.43 12.78 21.09
CA ILE A 195 -8.26 13.63 21.12
C ILE A 195 -7.23 13.07 22.10
N ASN A 196 -5.96 13.24 21.79
CA ASN A 196 -4.86 13.00 22.73
C ASN A 196 -4.34 14.36 23.21
N ARG A 197 -4.37 14.56 24.54
CA ARG A 197 -3.90 15.76 25.22
C ARG A 197 -3.00 15.31 26.36
N ASN A 198 -1.74 15.74 26.38
CA ASN A 198 -0.73 15.31 27.37
C ASN A 198 -0.62 13.78 27.52
N ASP A 199 -0.61 13.06 26.40
CA ASP A 199 -0.59 11.59 26.31
C ASP A 199 -1.83 10.86 26.85
N GLU A 200 -2.84 11.59 27.34
CA GLU A 200 -4.14 11.05 27.74
C GLU A 200 -5.17 11.14 26.60
N SER A 201 -5.97 10.08 26.44
CA SER A 201 -7.03 10.04 25.43
C SER A 201 -8.36 10.54 26.01
N HIS A 202 -8.92 11.58 25.41
CA HIS A 202 -10.23 12.13 25.77
C HIS A 202 -11.21 11.97 24.61
N ALA A 203 -12.47 11.68 24.93
CA ALA A 203 -13.57 11.72 23.97
C ALA A 203 -14.33 13.04 24.12
N VAL A 204 -14.42 13.81 23.05
CA VAL A 204 -15.08 15.11 23.01
C VAL A 204 -16.17 15.09 21.97
N LYS A 205 -17.39 15.48 22.36
CA LYS A 205 -18.54 15.55 21.45
C LYS A 205 -18.73 16.99 20.99
N VAL A 206 -18.71 17.21 19.68
CA VAL A 206 -18.76 18.52 19.03
C VAL A 206 -19.99 18.60 18.14
N TYR A 207 -20.71 19.72 18.18
CA TYR A 207 -21.93 19.93 17.39
C TYR A 207 -21.64 20.91 16.26
N PRO A 208 -21.59 20.47 14.98
CA PRO A 208 -21.26 21.35 13.87
C PRO A 208 -22.24 22.52 13.74
N GLU A 209 -21.72 23.67 13.31
CA GLU A 209 -22.53 24.82 12.91
C GLU A 209 -22.58 24.95 11.39
N LEU A 210 -23.67 25.50 10.85
CA LEU A 210 -23.76 25.91 9.46
C LEU A 210 -23.11 27.28 9.29
N THR A 211 -22.17 27.34 8.36
CA THR A 211 -21.57 28.58 7.86
C THR A 211 -21.70 28.61 6.35
N THR A 212 -21.22 29.69 5.76
CA THR A 212 -21.09 29.84 4.32
C THR A 212 -19.61 29.75 3.93
N ASP A 213 -19.31 29.11 2.79
CA ASP A 213 -17.97 29.09 2.19
C ASP A 213 -17.69 30.34 1.34
N GLU A 214 -16.53 30.39 0.67
CA GLU A 214 -16.12 31.52 -0.18
C GLU A 214 -17.04 31.73 -1.41
N ASN A 215 -17.86 30.75 -1.78
CA ASN A 215 -18.77 30.75 -2.94
C ASN A 215 -20.25 30.90 -2.53
N ASP A 216 -20.51 31.40 -1.34
CA ASP A 216 -21.83 31.52 -0.75
C ASP A 216 -22.58 30.18 -0.55
N GLN A 217 -21.88 29.05 -0.52
CA GLN A 217 -22.50 27.73 -0.32
C GLN A 217 -22.57 27.37 1.17
N PRO A 218 -23.67 26.75 1.63
CA PRO A 218 -23.80 26.31 3.01
C PRO A 218 -22.87 25.12 3.29
N VAL A 219 -21.95 25.29 4.22
CA VAL A 219 -21.03 24.24 4.68
C VAL A 219 -21.09 24.10 6.20
N LYS A 220 -20.87 22.89 6.71
CA LYS A 220 -20.77 22.67 8.15
C LYS A 220 -19.33 22.83 8.60
N ARG A 221 -19.12 23.50 9.73
CA ARG A 221 -17.79 23.63 10.34
C ARG A 221 -17.83 23.44 11.85
N ILE A 222 -16.64 23.26 12.42
CA ILE A 222 -16.42 23.18 13.87
C ILE A 222 -15.37 24.19 14.38
N GLY A 223 -14.79 25.03 13.51
CA GLY A 223 -13.84 26.09 13.90
C GLY A 223 -12.46 25.61 14.35
N ILE A 224 -11.96 24.53 13.74
CA ILE A 224 -10.62 23.98 14.00
C ILE A 224 -9.71 24.27 12.81
N ARG A 225 -8.54 24.83 13.09
CA ARG A 225 -7.42 24.94 12.13
C ARG A 225 -6.35 23.94 12.52
N PHE A 226 -6.08 22.99 11.64
CA PHE A 226 -5.00 22.02 11.83
C PHE A 226 -3.65 22.67 11.56
N SER A 227 -2.65 22.27 12.35
CA SER A 227 -1.27 22.70 12.13
C SER A 227 -0.85 22.32 10.74
N THR A 228 -0.66 23.32 9.89
CA THR A 228 0.19 23.15 8.72
C THR A 228 1.62 23.10 9.22
N GLY A 229 2.02 21.96 9.78
CA GLY A 229 3.44 21.62 9.89
C GLY A 229 4.05 21.92 8.52
N ASN A 230 5.02 22.82 8.50
CA ASN A 230 5.68 23.53 7.40
C ASN A 230 5.53 22.95 5.95
N ASN A 231 4.30 22.74 5.52
CA ASN A 231 3.88 22.06 4.28
C ASN A 231 2.87 22.93 3.52
N ASN A 232 2.80 24.24 3.84
CA ASN A 232 2.15 25.25 2.98
C ASN A 232 3.05 25.60 1.78
N ALA A 233 4.32 25.19 1.84
CA ALA A 233 5.10 24.94 0.67
C ALA A 233 4.29 24.00 -0.23
N THR A 234 3.89 24.44 -1.42
CA THR A 234 3.47 23.48 -2.45
C THR A 234 4.75 22.79 -2.90
N VAL A 235 5.17 21.83 -2.08
CA VAL A 235 6.33 21.01 -2.34
C VAL A 235 5.94 20.07 -3.47
N ILE A 236 6.73 20.10 -4.52
CA ILE A 236 6.55 19.21 -5.64
C ILE A 236 6.86 17.79 -5.16
N ASP A 237 5.81 17.02 -4.89
CA ASP A 237 5.94 15.61 -4.49
C ASP A 237 6.52 14.77 -5.63
N ARG A 238 6.14 15.09 -6.88
CA ARG A 238 6.55 14.36 -8.07
C ARG A 238 6.54 15.24 -9.32
N VAL A 239 7.60 15.13 -10.11
CA VAL A 239 7.66 15.67 -11.48
C VAL A 239 7.62 14.50 -12.46
N MET A 240 6.66 14.49 -13.39
CA MET A 240 6.58 13.46 -14.41
C MET A 240 7.77 13.56 -15.38
N TYR A 241 8.30 12.39 -15.77
CA TYR A 241 9.39 12.32 -16.73
C TYR A 241 8.95 12.85 -18.11
N ASP A 242 9.81 13.63 -18.76
CA ASP A 242 9.58 14.34 -20.03
C ASP A 242 8.45 15.39 -20.01
N SER A 243 7.96 15.75 -18.82
CA SER A 243 6.95 16.79 -18.67
C SER A 243 7.53 18.19 -18.94
N PRO A 244 6.68 19.17 -19.34
CA PRO A 244 7.08 20.58 -19.41
C PRO A 244 7.68 21.09 -18.09
N PHE A 245 7.18 20.61 -16.95
CA PHE A 245 7.71 20.95 -15.63
C PHE A 245 9.15 20.44 -15.42
N GLN A 246 9.48 19.23 -15.88
CA GLN A 246 10.85 18.73 -15.82
C GLN A 246 11.80 19.54 -16.72
N LYS A 247 11.36 19.90 -17.93
CA LYS A 247 12.14 20.71 -18.88
C LYS A 247 12.37 22.13 -18.38
N ALA A 248 11.42 22.65 -17.59
CA ALA A 248 11.54 23.93 -16.89
C ALA A 248 12.46 23.86 -15.65
N GLY A 249 12.97 22.67 -15.30
CA GLY A 249 13.95 22.49 -14.23
C GLY A 249 13.36 22.27 -12.84
N LEU A 250 12.05 22.04 -12.72
CA LEU A 250 11.42 21.73 -11.43
C LEU A 250 11.85 20.32 -11.00
N LEU A 251 12.19 20.17 -9.73
CA LEU A 251 12.60 18.93 -9.10
C LEU A 251 11.64 18.54 -7.97
N ARG A 252 11.67 17.26 -7.60
CA ARG A 252 11.01 16.78 -6.39
C ARG A 252 11.60 17.50 -5.17
N GLY A 253 10.74 18.02 -4.32
CA GLY A 253 11.16 18.77 -3.14
C GLY A 253 11.22 20.29 -3.35
N ASP A 254 11.10 20.77 -4.59
CA ASP A 254 11.02 22.21 -4.84
C ASP A 254 9.74 22.79 -4.26
N GLU A 255 9.84 23.99 -3.68
CA GLU A 255 8.72 24.72 -3.11
C GLU A 255 8.22 25.80 -4.07
N ILE A 256 6.96 25.69 -4.48
CA ILE A 256 6.30 26.73 -5.26
C ILE A 256 5.78 27.81 -4.31
N SER A 257 6.45 28.97 -4.29
CA SER A 257 6.08 30.14 -3.49
C SER A 257 5.23 31.18 -4.25
N SER A 258 5.28 31.16 -5.59
CA SER A 258 4.44 32.01 -6.45
C SER A 258 4.26 31.42 -7.84
N VAL A 259 3.12 31.73 -8.47
CA VAL A 259 2.82 31.44 -9.89
C VAL A 259 2.40 32.74 -10.54
N ASN A 260 2.99 33.11 -11.69
CA ASN A 260 2.69 34.37 -12.39
C ASN A 260 2.77 35.63 -11.50
N ARG A 261 3.74 35.66 -10.56
CA ARG A 261 3.92 36.73 -9.55
C ARG A 261 2.79 36.85 -8.53
N LYS A 262 1.80 35.95 -8.53
CA LYS A 262 0.83 35.81 -7.44
C LYS A 262 1.39 34.85 -6.39
N PRO A 263 1.44 35.25 -5.11
CA PRO A 263 1.87 34.34 -4.05
C PRO A 263 0.87 33.18 -3.92
N VAL A 264 1.39 31.96 -3.78
CA VAL A 264 0.61 30.73 -3.61
C VAL A 264 1.06 30.03 -2.34
N ASN A 265 0.11 29.49 -1.58
CA ASN A 265 0.35 28.89 -0.27
C ASN A 265 -0.39 27.55 -0.09
N SER A 266 -0.98 27.04 -1.17
CA SER A 266 -1.74 25.80 -1.20
C SER A 266 -1.85 25.24 -2.61
N THR A 267 -2.01 23.92 -2.75
CA THR A 267 -2.19 23.28 -4.06
C THR A 267 -3.38 23.82 -4.87
N PRO A 268 -4.56 24.12 -4.27
CA PRO A 268 -5.65 24.79 -4.97
C PRO A 268 -5.24 26.16 -5.53
N SER A 269 -4.54 27.00 -4.73
CA SER A 269 -4.08 28.32 -5.20
C SER A 269 -3.09 28.25 -6.37
N VAL A 270 -2.28 27.18 -6.44
CA VAL A 270 -1.41 26.90 -7.59
C VAL A 270 -2.23 26.54 -8.83
N TYR A 271 -3.26 25.71 -8.67
CA TYR A 271 -4.13 25.30 -9.77
C TYR A 271 -4.90 26.49 -10.34
N ASP A 272 -5.50 27.33 -9.49
CA ASP A 272 -6.24 28.51 -9.90
C ASP A 272 -5.32 29.51 -10.63
N ALA A 273 -4.10 29.74 -10.11
CA ALA A 273 -3.12 30.62 -10.74
C ALA A 273 -2.60 30.10 -12.09
N LEU A 274 -2.69 28.79 -12.36
CA LEU A 274 -2.37 28.19 -13.66
C LEU A 274 -3.54 28.24 -14.65
N LEU A 275 -4.78 28.37 -14.20
CA LEU A 275 -5.96 28.46 -15.06
C LEU A 275 -6.31 29.90 -15.49
N GLU A 276 -5.78 30.89 -14.78
CA GLU A 276 -5.94 32.31 -15.12
C GLU A 276 -5.03 32.78 -16.29
N THR A 277 -4.32 31.87 -16.97
CA THR A 277 -3.48 32.14 -18.15
C THR A 277 -4.21 31.99 -19.47
#